data_AF-A0A1J1HIS0-F1
#
_entry.id   AF-A0A1J1HIS0-F1
#
_cell.length_a   1.000
_cell.length_b   1.000
_cell.length_c   1.000
_cell.angle_alpha   90.00
_cell.angle_beta   90.00
_cell.angle_gamma   90.00
#
_symmetry.space_group_name_H-M   'P 1'
#
loop_
_entity.id
_entity.type
_entity.pdbx_description
1 polymer ?
#
loop_
_entity_poly.entity_id
_entity_poly.type
_entity_poly.pdbx_seq_one_letter_code
_entity_poly.pdbx_strand_id
1 'polypeptide(L)'
;MQTPVWINEIIETSGNKSRGRASENVLLNGLAQLEISSPENIMTYITHESPCKKLKPYVNAFKRYRHNLPSNSLYVRLFKAVEKFRSIYCTNEDKYRRIFLQHQDELISLHEQFADCDGKPDWYENMNASNLCEDAKNILNCYEDALCKEVGCGVAEAWSFIFQQIMNETLIRPCDFPSKQIKFPFDISNDSVVGFTHLNAMFILLTVIAIIYC
;
A
#
# COMPACT_ATOMS: atom_id res chain seq x y z
N MET A 1 10.65 10.06 -18.80
CA MET A 1 10.83 9.58 -17.42
C MET A 1 12.18 8.90 -17.34
N GLN A 2 13.11 9.50 -16.60
CA GLN A 2 14.48 9.01 -16.45
C GLN A 2 14.45 7.71 -15.63
N THR A 3 15.04 6.64 -16.13
CA THR A 3 15.24 5.42 -15.35
C THR A 3 16.12 5.75 -14.15
N PRO A 4 15.71 5.42 -12.92
CA PRO A 4 16.54 5.64 -11.74
C PRO A 4 17.94 5.04 -11.93
N VAL A 5 18.97 5.78 -11.52
CA VAL A 5 20.40 5.47 -11.74
C VAL A 5 20.77 4.05 -11.29
N TRP A 6 20.11 3.56 -10.22
CA TRP A 6 20.32 2.21 -9.69
C TRP A 6 19.90 1.08 -10.64
N ILE A 7 19.04 1.33 -11.65
CA ILE A 7 18.64 0.32 -12.65
C ILE A 7 19.84 -0.07 -13.53
N ASN A 8 20.73 0.87 -13.84
CA ASN A 8 21.91 0.63 -14.68
C ASN A 8 22.95 -0.23 -13.95
N GLU A 9 23.09 -0.05 -12.65
CA GLU A 9 23.98 -0.84 -11.79
C GLU A 9 23.55 -2.31 -11.71
N ILE A 10 22.25 -2.61 -11.86
CA ILE A 10 21.75 -4.00 -11.95
C ILE A 10 22.08 -4.66 -13.28
N ILE A 11 22.11 -3.89 -14.38
CA ILE A 11 22.43 -4.41 -15.71
C ILE A 11 23.91 -4.84 -15.76
N GLU A 12 24.80 -4.01 -15.21
CA GLU A 12 26.25 -4.21 -15.28
C GLU A 12 26.78 -5.34 -14.37
N THR A 13 26.14 -5.57 -13.22
CA THR A 13 26.56 -6.61 -12.25
C THR A 13 26.13 -8.03 -12.62
N SER A 14 25.29 -8.18 -13.65
CA SER A 14 24.69 -9.45 -14.05
C SER A 14 25.65 -10.44 -14.74
N GLY A 15 26.95 -10.13 -14.89
CA GLY A 15 27.93 -10.95 -15.61
C GLY A 15 28.91 -11.80 -14.77
N ASN A 16 29.02 -11.64 -13.44
CA ASN A 16 30.17 -12.19 -12.69
C ASN A 16 29.83 -12.94 -11.38
N LYS A 17 30.66 -13.93 -10.99
CA LYS A 17 30.43 -14.89 -9.88
C LYS A 17 30.37 -14.28 -8.46
N SER A 18 30.61 -12.98 -8.30
CA SER A 18 30.35 -12.17 -7.09
C SER A 18 28.86 -11.77 -6.92
N ARG A 19 27.99 -12.30 -7.78
CA ARG A 19 26.55 -12.04 -7.93
C ARG A 19 25.76 -11.89 -6.62
N GLY A 20 25.93 -12.75 -5.61
CA GLY A 20 25.08 -12.74 -4.40
C GLY A 20 25.13 -11.43 -3.60
N ARG A 21 26.33 -11.01 -3.18
CA ARG A 21 26.50 -9.80 -2.35
C ARG A 21 26.29 -8.50 -3.14
N ALA A 22 26.70 -8.47 -4.42
CA ALA A 22 26.43 -7.35 -5.32
C ALA A 22 24.92 -7.17 -5.56
N SER A 23 24.17 -8.28 -5.63
CA SER A 23 22.72 -8.26 -5.84
C SER A 23 21.91 -7.84 -4.61
N GLU A 24 22.40 -8.09 -3.39
CA GLU A 24 21.74 -7.60 -2.16
C GLU A 24 21.96 -6.09 -1.95
N ASN A 25 23.16 -5.57 -2.23
CA ASN A 25 23.44 -4.14 -2.15
C ASN A 25 22.53 -3.31 -3.07
N VAL A 26 22.23 -3.85 -4.25
CA VAL A 26 21.27 -3.25 -5.19
C VAL A 26 19.87 -3.17 -4.58
N LEU A 27 19.40 -4.24 -3.93
CA LEU A 27 18.10 -4.23 -3.26
C LEU A 27 18.09 -3.24 -2.10
N LEU A 28 19.14 -3.25 -1.28
CA LEU A 28 19.29 -2.31 -0.17
C LEU A 28 19.22 -0.85 -0.65
N ASN A 29 19.95 -0.51 -1.72
CA ASN A 29 19.91 0.83 -2.30
C ASN A 29 18.52 1.22 -2.84
N GLY A 30 17.80 0.26 -3.42
CA GLY A 30 16.43 0.46 -3.90
C GLY A 30 15.44 0.70 -2.76
N LEU A 31 15.53 -0.10 -1.69
CA LEU A 31 14.72 0.06 -0.48
C LEU A 31 15.04 1.37 0.25
N ALA A 32 16.33 1.75 0.36
CA ALA A 32 16.76 3.00 0.97
C ALA A 32 16.21 4.23 0.22
N GLN A 33 16.19 4.22 -1.12
CA GLN A 33 15.58 5.30 -1.91
C GLN A 33 14.05 5.35 -1.78
N LEU A 34 13.43 4.25 -1.39
CA LEU A 34 12.02 4.19 -1.02
C LEU A 34 11.80 4.48 0.47
N GLU A 35 12.86 4.67 1.27
CA GLU A 35 12.78 4.82 2.73
C GLU A 35 12.06 3.64 3.39
N ILE A 36 12.25 2.44 2.84
CA ILE A 36 11.64 1.20 3.34
C ILE A 36 12.69 0.42 4.11
N SER A 37 12.51 0.37 5.42
CA SER A 37 13.32 -0.41 6.35
C SER A 37 12.49 -1.39 7.19
N SER A 38 11.16 -1.41 7.00
CA SER A 38 10.24 -2.29 7.73
C SER A 38 8.93 -2.45 6.92
N PRO A 39 8.09 -3.46 7.23
CA PRO A 39 6.76 -3.58 6.62
C PRO A 39 5.84 -2.38 6.92
N GLU A 40 6.00 -1.71 8.05
CA GLU A 40 5.24 -0.51 8.43
C GLU A 40 5.56 0.66 7.49
N ASN A 41 6.83 0.84 7.11
CA ASN A 41 7.21 1.85 6.12
C ASN A 41 6.54 1.60 4.75
N ILE A 42 6.12 0.37 4.44
CA ILE A 42 5.34 0.10 3.22
C ILE A 42 3.90 0.58 3.41
N MET A 43 3.31 0.42 4.60
CA MET A 43 1.95 0.90 4.88
C MET A 43 1.83 2.42 4.85
N THR A 44 2.86 3.15 5.26
CA THR A 44 2.86 4.62 5.20
C THR A 44 2.71 5.14 3.77
N TYR A 45 2.98 4.33 2.72
CA TYR A 45 2.70 4.73 1.34
C TYR A 45 1.21 5.00 1.07
N ILE A 46 0.29 4.49 1.89
CA ILE A 46 -1.13 4.84 1.82
C ILE A 46 -1.35 6.33 2.11
N THR A 47 -0.58 6.91 3.04
CA THR A 47 -0.70 8.31 3.44
C THR A 47 0.03 9.27 2.49
N HIS A 48 0.84 8.76 1.55
CA HIS A 48 1.58 9.58 0.60
C HIS A 48 0.76 10.01 -0.61
N GLU A 49 1.12 11.14 -1.20
CA GLU A 49 0.59 11.54 -2.50
C GLU A 49 1.16 10.64 -3.62
N SER A 50 0.29 10.00 -4.39
CA SER A 50 0.63 9.26 -5.62
C SER A 50 1.65 8.10 -5.48
N PRO A 51 1.54 7.22 -4.45
CA PRO A 51 2.53 6.17 -4.15
C PRO A 51 2.81 5.25 -5.34
N CYS A 52 1.79 4.98 -6.14
CA CYS A 52 1.84 4.08 -7.29
C CYS A 52 2.82 4.52 -8.38
N LYS A 53 3.01 5.83 -8.56
CA LYS A 53 3.96 6.38 -9.54
C LYS A 53 5.40 6.21 -9.03
N LYS A 54 5.63 6.47 -7.73
CA LYS A 54 6.93 6.30 -7.06
C LYS A 54 7.36 4.83 -7.07
N LEU A 55 6.47 3.88 -6.74
CA LEU A 55 6.79 2.45 -6.60
C LEU A 55 6.95 1.69 -7.93
N LYS A 56 6.27 2.11 -9.00
CA LYS A 56 6.26 1.40 -10.30
C LYS A 56 7.66 1.08 -10.87
N PRO A 57 8.61 2.02 -11.00
CA PRO A 57 9.93 1.71 -11.55
C PRO A 57 10.68 0.68 -10.69
N TYR A 58 10.53 0.75 -9.37
CA TYR A 58 11.19 -0.15 -8.43
C TYR A 58 10.69 -1.59 -8.55
N VAL A 59 9.37 -1.77 -8.50
CA VAL A 59 8.73 -3.08 -8.67
C VAL A 59 9.05 -3.69 -10.03
N ASN A 60 9.07 -2.89 -11.10
CA ASN A 60 9.38 -3.39 -12.44
C ASN A 60 10.83 -3.89 -12.55
N ALA A 61 11.79 -3.19 -11.95
CA ALA A 61 13.17 -3.65 -11.92
C ALA A 61 13.30 -4.92 -11.06
N PHE A 62 12.73 -4.94 -9.85
CA PHE A 62 12.75 -6.13 -8.99
C PHE A 62 12.22 -7.38 -9.72
N LYS A 63 11.07 -7.27 -10.40
CA LYS A 63 10.49 -8.37 -11.20
C LYS A 63 11.46 -8.95 -12.23
N ARG A 64 12.25 -8.10 -12.89
CA ARG A 64 13.24 -8.53 -13.88
C ARG A 64 14.38 -9.30 -13.25
N TYR A 65 14.78 -9.00 -12.02
CA TYR A 65 16.00 -9.55 -11.43
C TYR A 65 15.79 -10.57 -10.31
N ARG A 66 14.57 -10.69 -9.78
CA ARG A 66 14.24 -11.58 -8.64
C ARG A 66 14.63 -13.05 -8.83
N HIS A 67 14.73 -13.52 -10.07
CA HIS A 67 15.10 -14.92 -10.36
C HIS A 67 16.58 -15.24 -10.06
N ASN A 68 17.43 -14.22 -9.94
CA ASN A 68 18.85 -14.38 -9.59
C ASN A 68 19.13 -14.19 -8.10
N LEU A 69 18.10 -13.96 -7.29
CA LEU A 69 18.20 -13.56 -5.90
C LEU A 69 17.83 -14.71 -4.96
N PRO A 70 18.50 -14.83 -3.79
CA PRO A 70 18.10 -15.79 -2.76
C PRO A 70 16.71 -15.46 -2.22
N SER A 71 15.78 -16.41 -2.34
CA SER A 71 14.36 -16.21 -1.99
C SER A 71 14.12 -15.93 -0.50
N ASN A 72 15.07 -16.29 0.36
CA ASN A 72 15.05 -16.11 1.82
C ASN A 72 15.79 -14.86 2.29
N SER A 73 16.28 -14.00 1.39
CA SER A 73 16.84 -12.71 1.79
C SER A 73 15.74 -11.77 2.29
N LEU A 74 16.03 -11.04 3.38
CA LEU A 74 15.13 -10.06 3.97
C LEU A 74 14.69 -9.00 2.95
N TYR A 75 15.66 -8.46 2.21
CA TYR A 75 15.41 -7.43 1.20
C TYR A 75 14.53 -7.93 0.06
N VAL A 76 14.66 -9.21 -0.31
CA VAL A 76 13.79 -9.85 -1.30
C VAL A 76 12.35 -9.94 -0.78
N ARG A 77 12.16 -10.30 0.49
CA ARG A 77 10.83 -10.35 1.13
C ARG A 77 10.20 -8.96 1.23
N LEU A 78 10.95 -7.94 1.65
CA LEU A 78 10.47 -6.56 1.65
C LEU A 78 10.06 -6.09 0.25
N PHE A 79 10.85 -6.38 -0.79
CA PHE A 79 10.47 -6.04 -2.15
C PHE A 79 9.24 -6.80 -2.66
N LYS A 80 9.05 -8.07 -2.27
CA LYS A 80 7.80 -8.80 -2.54
C LYS A 80 6.62 -8.14 -1.86
N ALA A 81 6.77 -7.69 -0.62
CA ALA A 81 5.74 -6.93 0.07
C ALA A 81 5.42 -5.61 -0.64
N VAL A 82 6.40 -4.88 -1.17
CA VAL A 82 6.17 -3.68 -2.00
C VAL A 82 5.44 -4.03 -3.30
N GLU A 83 5.83 -5.13 -3.97
CA GLU A 83 5.14 -5.65 -5.15
C GLU A 83 3.67 -5.97 -4.84
N LYS A 84 3.43 -6.62 -3.70
CA LYS A 84 2.11 -7.02 -3.21
C LYS A 84 1.25 -5.81 -2.86
N PHE A 85 1.78 -4.85 -2.09
CA PHE A 85 1.12 -3.58 -1.80
C PHE A 85 0.67 -2.89 -3.09
N ARG A 86 1.59 -2.73 -4.05
CA ARG A 86 1.28 -2.12 -5.35
C ARG A 86 0.19 -2.90 -6.11
N SER A 87 0.18 -4.22 -6.03
CA SER A 87 -0.86 -5.03 -6.70
C SER A 87 -2.26 -4.86 -6.10
N ILE A 88 -2.36 -4.46 -4.83
CA ILE A 88 -3.64 -4.29 -4.11
C ILE A 88 -4.10 -2.83 -4.09
N TYR A 89 -3.15 -1.89 -3.99
CA TYR A 89 -3.45 -0.47 -3.83
C TYR A 89 -3.41 0.30 -5.15
N CYS A 90 -2.60 -0.14 -6.12
CA CYS A 90 -2.29 0.67 -7.30
C CYS A 90 -2.95 0.22 -8.60
N THR A 91 -3.89 -0.71 -8.56
CA THR A 91 -4.68 -1.07 -9.74
C THR A 91 -5.87 -0.12 -9.84
N ASN A 92 -6.21 0.30 -11.05
CA ASN A 92 -7.19 1.37 -11.29
C ASN A 92 -8.63 1.02 -10.86
N GLU A 93 -8.91 -0.27 -10.63
CA GLU A 93 -10.22 -0.79 -10.23
C GLU A 93 -10.29 -1.14 -8.73
N ASP A 94 -9.22 -0.90 -7.97
CA ASP A 94 -9.14 -1.36 -6.59
C ASP A 94 -10.06 -0.56 -5.67
N LYS A 95 -11.00 -1.29 -5.05
CA LYS A 95 -11.91 -0.78 -4.00
C LYS A 95 -11.16 -0.12 -2.84
N TYR A 96 -10.00 -0.67 -2.47
CA TYR A 96 -9.21 -0.19 -1.35
C TYR A 96 -8.65 1.21 -1.60
N ARG A 97 -8.06 1.44 -2.77
CA ARG A 97 -7.52 2.75 -3.14
C ARG A 97 -8.57 3.86 -3.04
N ARG A 98 -9.81 3.58 -3.46
CA ARG A 98 -10.91 4.55 -3.37
C ARG A 98 -11.26 4.89 -1.93
N ILE A 99 -11.33 3.89 -1.04
CA ILE A 99 -11.57 4.10 0.39
C ILE A 99 -10.50 5.01 0.98
N PHE A 100 -9.22 4.74 0.73
CA PHE A 100 -8.14 5.55 1.29
C PHE A 100 -8.08 6.96 0.69
N LEU A 101 -8.33 7.12 -0.61
CA LEU A 101 -8.38 8.44 -1.25
C LEU A 101 -9.53 9.31 -0.73
N GLN A 102 -10.65 8.70 -0.32
CA GLN A 102 -11.77 9.42 0.29
C GLN A 102 -11.45 9.95 1.69
N HIS A 103 -10.47 9.36 2.37
CA HIS A 103 -10.06 9.68 3.73
C HIS A 103 -8.60 10.16 3.80
N GLN A 104 -8.07 10.69 2.69
CA GLN A 104 -6.64 10.95 2.56
C GLN A 104 -6.16 12.01 3.57
N ASP A 105 -6.96 13.04 3.82
CA ASP A 105 -6.61 14.14 4.73
C ASP A 105 -6.55 13.64 6.18
N GLU A 106 -7.52 12.82 6.59
CA GLU A 106 -7.55 12.18 7.90
C GLU A 106 -6.36 11.22 8.06
N LEU A 107 -6.07 10.41 7.04
CA LEU A 107 -4.94 9.47 7.07
C LEU A 107 -3.58 10.18 7.13
N ILE A 108 -3.43 11.32 6.47
CA ILE A 108 -2.23 12.16 6.56
C ILE A 108 -2.07 12.68 7.99
N SER A 109 -3.16 13.13 8.63
CA SER A 109 -3.13 13.64 10.00
C SER A 109 -2.74 12.58 11.05
N LEU A 110 -3.01 11.31 10.76
CA LEU A 110 -2.67 10.18 11.63
C LEU A 110 -1.23 9.68 11.45
N HIS A 111 -0.48 10.21 10.48
CA HIS A 111 0.87 9.71 10.16
C HIS A 111 1.81 9.69 11.38
N GLU A 112 1.79 10.74 12.20
CA GLU A 112 2.61 10.79 13.42
C GLU A 112 2.14 9.80 14.48
N GLN A 113 0.82 9.61 14.63
CA GLN A 113 0.25 8.64 15.58
C GLN A 113 0.55 7.20 15.17
N PHE A 114 0.69 6.94 13.87
CA PHE A 114 1.08 5.63 13.37
C PHE A 114 2.49 5.23 13.80
N ALA A 115 3.39 6.19 14.01
CA ALA A 115 4.73 5.90 14.52
C ALA A 115 4.70 5.30 15.94
N ASP A 116 3.69 5.61 16.75
CA ASP A 116 3.52 5.02 18.09
C ASP A 116 3.11 3.53 18.04
N CYS A 117 2.55 3.10 16.91
CA CYS A 117 2.17 1.71 16.66
C CYS A 117 3.29 0.87 16.05
N ASP A 118 4.37 1.49 15.55
CA ASP A 118 5.45 0.78 14.88
C ASP A 118 6.12 -0.23 15.82
N GLY A 119 6.52 -1.38 15.26
CA GLY A 119 7.28 -2.36 16.01
C GLY A 119 8.64 -1.82 16.43
N LYS A 120 9.28 -2.49 17.40
CA LYS A 120 10.67 -2.19 17.78
C LYS A 120 11.58 -2.30 16.54
N PRO A 121 12.67 -1.52 16.45
CA PRO A 121 13.63 -1.67 15.36
C PRO A 121 14.01 -3.15 15.15
N ASP A 122 13.99 -3.57 13.89
CA ASP A 122 14.34 -4.92 13.42
C ASP A 122 13.49 -6.07 14.00
N TRP A 123 12.32 -5.78 14.58
CA TRP A 123 11.44 -6.82 15.16
C TRP A 123 11.12 -7.94 14.16
N TYR A 124 10.95 -7.59 12.89
CA TYR A 124 10.57 -8.50 11.80
C TYR A 124 11.75 -9.36 11.29
N GLU A 125 12.96 -9.14 11.81
CA GLU A 125 14.13 -10.01 11.64
C GLU A 125 14.22 -11.12 12.71
N ASN A 126 13.39 -11.06 13.76
CA ASN A 126 13.41 -12.05 14.83
C ASN A 126 13.21 -13.46 14.29
N MET A 127 14.11 -14.38 14.64
CA MET A 127 14.04 -15.77 14.15
C MET A 127 12.93 -16.60 14.83
N ASN A 128 12.37 -16.11 15.95
CA ASN A 128 11.26 -16.75 16.64
C ASN A 128 9.92 -16.36 15.99
N ALA A 129 9.34 -17.31 15.26
CA ALA A 129 8.08 -17.13 14.56
C ALA A 129 6.88 -16.78 15.48
N SER A 130 6.86 -17.27 16.72
CA SER A 130 5.77 -16.97 17.65
C SER A 130 5.82 -15.50 18.08
N ASN A 131 7.01 -15.00 18.43
CA ASN A 131 7.20 -13.60 18.83
C ASN A 131 6.92 -12.68 17.64
N LEU A 132 7.39 -13.02 16.43
CA LEU A 132 7.06 -12.28 15.21
C LEU A 132 5.55 -12.12 15.01
N CYS A 133 4.79 -13.19 15.18
CA CYS A 133 3.34 -13.12 14.99
C CYS A 133 2.64 -12.35 16.10
N GLU A 134 3.13 -12.39 17.33
CA GLU A 134 2.61 -11.59 18.42
C GLU A 134 2.87 -10.09 18.19
N ASP A 135 4.11 -9.73 17.83
CA ASP A 135 4.49 -8.35 17.49
C ASP A 135 3.65 -7.83 16.32
N ALA A 136 3.52 -8.60 15.24
CA ALA A 136 2.69 -8.24 14.08
C ALA A 136 1.22 -8.02 14.44
N LYS A 137 0.66 -8.82 15.36
CA LYS A 137 -0.72 -8.67 15.84
C LYS A 137 -0.88 -7.43 16.70
N ASN A 138 0.09 -7.13 17.56
CA ASN A 138 0.06 -5.94 18.42
C ASN A 138 0.10 -4.66 17.58
N ILE A 139 0.98 -4.60 16.57
CA ILE A 139 1.06 -3.49 15.62
C ILE A 139 -0.26 -3.32 14.86
N LEU A 140 -0.80 -4.42 14.33
CA LEU A 140 -2.08 -4.42 13.62
C LEU A 140 -3.23 -3.88 14.49
N ASN A 141 -3.35 -4.39 15.72
CA ASN A 141 -4.41 -3.96 16.64
C ASN A 141 -4.29 -2.46 16.99
N CYS A 142 -3.06 -1.96 17.18
CA CYS A 142 -2.82 -0.54 17.44
C CYS A 142 -3.32 0.34 16.28
N TYR A 143 -2.97 -0.02 15.03
CA TYR A 143 -3.48 0.70 13.85
C TYR A 143 -5.00 0.60 13.72
N GLU A 144 -5.59 -0.58 13.96
CA GLU A 144 -7.04 -0.78 13.90
C GLU A 144 -7.79 0.11 14.88
N ASP A 145 -7.31 0.18 16.13
CA ASP A 145 -7.92 0.98 17.19
C ASP A 145 -7.83 2.47 16.85
N ALA A 146 -6.67 2.95 16.40
CA ALA A 146 -6.49 4.35 15.97
C ALA A 146 -7.39 4.69 14.78
N LEU A 147 -7.38 3.87 13.73
CA LEU A 147 -8.18 4.11 12.53
C LEU A 147 -9.67 4.03 12.78
N CYS A 148 -10.15 3.05 13.55
CA CYS A 148 -11.58 2.93 13.82
C CYS A 148 -12.09 4.12 14.66
N LYS A 149 -11.26 4.60 15.60
CA LYS A 149 -11.58 5.75 16.44
C LYS A 149 -11.60 7.08 15.67
N GLU A 150 -10.62 7.32 14.81
CA GLU A 150 -10.39 8.64 14.21
C GLU A 150 -10.99 8.79 12.80
N VAL A 151 -11.13 7.70 12.05
CA VAL A 151 -11.61 7.73 10.65
C VAL A 151 -12.86 6.88 10.46
N GLY A 152 -12.82 5.64 10.94
CA GLY A 152 -13.92 4.69 10.90
C GLY A 152 -13.46 3.25 10.66
N CYS A 153 -14.19 2.31 11.26
CA CYS A 153 -13.85 0.88 11.23
C CYS A 153 -13.77 0.28 9.81
N GLY A 154 -14.48 0.82 8.81
CA GLY A 154 -14.35 0.35 7.43
C GLY A 154 -12.97 0.63 6.81
N VAL A 155 -12.36 1.77 7.18
CA VAL A 155 -10.99 2.12 6.77
C VAL A 155 -9.98 1.26 7.53
N ALA A 156 -10.22 1.03 8.83
CA ALA A 156 -9.43 0.10 9.64
C ALA A 156 -9.41 -1.31 9.04
N GLU A 157 -10.56 -1.87 8.66
CA GLU A 157 -10.64 -3.20 8.03
C GLU A 157 -9.88 -3.26 6.69
N ALA A 158 -9.97 -2.22 5.87
CA ALA A 158 -9.21 -2.12 4.63
C ALA A 158 -7.70 -2.06 4.89
N TRP A 159 -7.27 -1.28 5.90
CA TRP A 159 -5.87 -1.15 6.30
C TRP A 159 -5.33 -2.49 6.78
N SER A 160 -6.08 -3.17 7.65
CA SER A 160 -5.75 -4.49 8.18
C SER A 160 -5.59 -5.53 7.09
N PHE A 161 -6.49 -5.54 6.11
CA PHE A 161 -6.36 -6.44 4.97
C PHE A 161 -5.02 -6.23 4.25
N ILE A 162 -4.66 -4.99 3.93
CA ILE A 162 -3.39 -4.69 3.25
C ILE A 162 -2.20 -5.06 4.13
N PHE A 163 -2.23 -4.70 5.41
CA PHE A 163 -1.17 -5.02 6.37
C PHE A 163 -0.92 -6.53 6.41
N GLN A 164 -1.97 -7.34 6.58
CA GLN A 164 -1.85 -8.79 6.60
C GLN A 164 -1.24 -9.35 5.30
N GLN A 165 -1.62 -8.79 4.14
CA GLN A 165 -1.04 -9.19 2.86
C GLN A 165 0.46 -8.84 2.76
N ILE A 166 0.86 -7.68 3.30
CA ILE A 166 2.28 -7.29 3.39
C ILE A 166 3.03 -8.22 4.33
N MET A 167 2.51 -8.48 5.52
CA MET A 167 3.15 -9.34 6.51
C MET A 167 3.36 -10.76 5.99
N ASN A 168 2.40 -11.31 5.24
CA ASN A 168 2.53 -12.64 4.64
C ASN A 168 3.67 -12.75 3.61
N GLU A 169 4.09 -11.64 2.99
CA GLU A 169 5.23 -11.60 2.08
C GLU A 169 6.55 -11.31 2.83
N THR A 170 6.49 -10.53 3.90
CA THR A 170 7.66 -10.09 4.68
C THR A 170 8.18 -11.16 5.63
N LEU A 171 7.28 -11.92 6.27
CA LEU A 171 7.66 -12.90 7.29
C LEU A 171 8.16 -14.21 6.69
N ILE A 172 9.09 -14.86 7.38
CA ILE A 172 9.60 -16.18 6.99
C ILE A 172 8.50 -17.24 7.10
N ARG A 173 7.60 -17.09 8.07
CA ARG A 173 6.41 -17.94 8.25
C ARG A 173 5.18 -17.05 8.36
N PRO A 174 4.09 -17.37 7.65
CA PRO A 174 2.86 -16.58 7.73
C PRO A 174 2.24 -16.69 9.13
N CYS A 175 1.60 -15.60 9.55
CA CYS A 175 0.88 -15.54 10.81
C CYS A 175 -0.61 -15.77 10.59
N ASP A 176 -1.23 -16.46 11.54
CA ASP A 176 -2.68 -16.57 11.58
C ASP A 176 -3.26 -15.29 12.22
N PHE A 177 -3.58 -14.32 11.38
CA PHE A 177 -4.24 -13.08 11.79
C PHE A 177 -5.72 -13.34 12.03
N PRO A 178 -6.30 -12.78 13.10
CA PRO A 178 -7.74 -12.93 13.33
C PRO A 178 -8.51 -12.36 12.14
N SER A 179 -9.29 -13.23 11.48
CA SER A 179 -10.14 -12.81 10.37
C SER A 179 -11.32 -12.01 10.90
N LYS A 180 -11.21 -10.68 10.89
CA LYS A 180 -12.40 -9.83 10.95
C LYS A 180 -13.05 -9.89 9.56
N GLN A 181 -14.26 -10.45 9.47
CA GLN A 181 -15.04 -10.41 8.24
C GLN A 181 -15.19 -8.95 7.84
N ILE A 182 -14.75 -8.61 6.63
CA ILE A 182 -14.88 -7.24 6.12
C ILE A 182 -16.37 -6.96 5.95
N LYS A 183 -16.98 -6.26 6.88
CA LYS A 183 -18.37 -5.80 6.77
C LYS A 183 -18.30 -4.43 6.14
N PHE A 184 -18.04 -4.37 4.84
CA PHE A 184 -18.18 -3.12 4.09
C PHE A 184 -19.61 -2.60 4.30
N PRO A 185 -19.83 -1.44 4.96
CA PRO A 185 -21.12 -0.80 4.96
C PRO A 185 -21.32 0.05 3.67
N PHE A 186 -20.33 0.09 2.80
CA PHE A 186 -20.37 0.85 1.56
C PHE A 186 -20.77 -0.04 0.39
N ASP A 187 -22.08 -0.08 0.13
CA ASP A 187 -22.55 -0.13 -1.25
C ASP A 187 -22.03 1.13 -1.93
N ILE A 188 -20.99 1.00 -2.75
CA ILE A 188 -20.70 2.02 -3.77
C ILE A 188 -21.74 1.79 -4.87
N SER A 189 -23.00 2.12 -4.58
CA SER A 189 -23.95 2.36 -5.65
C SER A 189 -23.39 3.53 -6.48
N ASN A 190 -23.52 3.45 -7.79
CA ASN A 190 -23.11 4.48 -8.75
C ASN A 190 -23.98 5.75 -8.66
N ASP A 191 -24.48 6.13 -7.48
CA ASP A 191 -25.50 7.17 -7.34
C ASP A 191 -24.96 8.59 -7.50
N SER A 192 -23.66 8.78 -7.71
CA SER A 192 -23.10 10.09 -8.09
C SER A 192 -23.37 10.53 -9.54
N VAL A 193 -24.15 9.79 -10.35
CA VAL A 193 -24.51 10.22 -11.72
C VAL A 193 -25.93 10.80 -11.83
N VAL A 194 -26.80 10.66 -10.83
CA VAL A 194 -28.22 11.09 -10.95
C VAL A 194 -28.50 12.47 -10.31
N GLY A 195 -27.55 13.05 -9.58
CA GLY A 195 -27.71 14.38 -8.97
C GLY A 195 -27.58 15.58 -9.92
N PHE A 196 -26.96 15.41 -11.09
CA PHE A 196 -26.67 16.52 -12.02
C PHE A 196 -27.58 16.59 -13.25
N THR A 197 -28.46 15.61 -13.46
CA THR A 197 -29.39 15.59 -14.60
C THR A 197 -30.73 16.27 -14.27
N HIS A 198 -31.16 16.31 -13.01
CA HIS A 198 -32.43 16.94 -12.65
C HIS A 198 -32.38 18.49 -12.65
N LEU A 199 -31.28 19.09 -12.21
CA LEU A 199 -31.11 20.56 -12.25
C LEU A 199 -30.99 21.07 -13.69
N ASN A 200 -30.27 20.34 -14.56
CA ASN A 200 -30.15 20.70 -15.97
C ASN A 200 -31.45 20.47 -16.76
N ALA A 201 -32.20 19.41 -16.49
CA ALA A 201 -33.50 19.18 -17.12
C ALA A 201 -34.53 20.27 -16.73
N MET A 202 -34.53 20.72 -15.47
CA MET A 202 -35.43 21.78 -15.03
C MET A 202 -35.07 23.16 -15.65
N PHE A 203 -33.78 23.47 -15.78
CA PHE A 203 -33.32 24.69 -16.48
C PHE A 203 -33.65 24.68 -17.98
N ILE A 204 -33.53 23.52 -18.65
CA ILE A 204 -33.92 23.38 -20.06
C ILE A 204 -35.44 23.51 -20.21
N LEU A 205 -36.23 22.94 -19.31
CA LEU A 205 -37.70 23.07 -19.38
C LEU A 205 -38.15 24.53 -19.18
N LEU A 206 -37.55 25.25 -18.22
CA LEU A 206 -37.88 26.65 -17.94
C LEU A 206 -37.48 27.59 -19.08
N THR A 207 -36.35 27.33 -19.74
CA THR A 207 -35.92 28.12 -20.91
C THR A 207 -36.81 27.86 -22.14
N VAL A 208 -37.24 26.62 -22.37
CA VAL A 208 -38.17 26.30 -23.46
C VAL A 208 -39.55 26.92 -23.24
N ILE A 209 -40.07 26.90 -22.01
CA ILE A 209 -41.35 27.55 -21.69
C ILE A 209 -41.25 29.08 -21.89
N ALA A 210 -40.16 29.72 -21.46
CA ALA A 210 -39.99 31.15 -21.65
C ALA A 210 -39.94 31.56 -23.15
N ILE A 211 -39.40 30.71 -24.02
CA ILE A 211 -39.35 30.96 -25.47
C ILE A 211 -40.72 30.78 -26.14
N ILE A 212 -41.58 29.89 -25.63
CA ILE A 212 -42.91 29.63 -26.22
C ILE A 212 -43.91 30.75 -25.87
N TYR A 213 -43.74 31.41 -24.72
CA TYR A 213 -44.69 32.39 -24.18
C TYR A 213 -44.22 33.86 -24.30
N CYS A 214 -43.13 34.12 -25.02
CA CYS A 214 -42.71 35.46 -25.47
C CYS A 214 -42.95 35.61 -26.97
#